data_AF-A0A430F7M6-F1
#
_entry.id   AF-A0A430F7M6-F1
#
_cell.length_a   1.000
_cell.length_b   1.000
_cell.length_c   1.000
_cell.angle_alpha   90.00
_cell.angle_beta   90.00
_cell.angle_gamma   90.00
#
_symmetry.space_group_name_H-M   'P 1'
#
loop_
_entity.id
_entity.type
_entity.pdbx_description
1 polymer ?
#
loop_
_entity_poly.entity_id
_entity_poly.type
_entity_poly.pdbx_seq_one_letter_code
_entity_poly.pdbx_strand_id
1 'polypeptide(L)'
;MDENIETNEGIEASGATADGETRRGPGEAAGSAGVMFVPLEGFEPDEERLVDERDAACCEALHERYRERCRDRGPGEATGERFAEVCADWLAWLDADGFDPFDCEADKLCALAVLMTDSLASRDALIMTLVGSPDVHDAADFVGFAVHPHAPGNAARMERELNAAFAKPEPPDVERILRGVEICERAAQIVPDGFAAHPLAVASYGMWWIGDARALGTAAHAIMLDEGMRLAGIILAALLRGVVPQWLGRRP
;
A
#
# COMPACT_ATOMS: atom_id res chain seq x y z
N MET A 1 8.22 -72.04 -39.80
CA MET A 1 8.91 -72.19 -41.09
C MET A 1 10.11 -71.26 -41.13
N ASP A 2 11.26 -71.59 -40.58
CA ASP A 2 11.71 -72.56 -39.59
C ASP A 2 13.16 -72.13 -39.31
N GLU A 3 13.54 -72.28 -38.04
CA GLU A 3 14.85 -72.72 -37.55
C GLU A 3 16.16 -72.18 -38.17
N ASN A 4 17.01 -71.65 -37.29
CA ASN A 4 18.46 -71.87 -37.32
C ASN A 4 19.04 -71.76 -35.89
N ILE A 5 19.01 -72.90 -35.20
CA ILE A 5 20.11 -73.65 -34.51
C ILE A 5 21.52 -73.16 -34.95
N GLU A 6 22.62 -73.00 -34.18
CA GLU A 6 23.08 -73.51 -32.86
C GLU A 6 24.41 -72.81 -32.44
N THR A 7 24.82 -73.09 -31.19
CA THR A 7 26.18 -73.05 -30.57
C THR A 7 26.73 -71.67 -30.12
N ASN A 8 27.39 -71.49 -28.96
CA ASN A 8 27.93 -72.43 -27.98
C ASN A 8 28.06 -71.83 -26.56
N GLU A 9 28.30 -72.75 -25.63
CA GLU A 9 28.31 -72.79 -24.16
C GLU A 9 29.16 -71.80 -23.32
N GLY A 10 28.75 -71.71 -22.05
CA GLY A 10 29.52 -71.27 -20.87
C GLY A 10 28.61 -70.58 -19.82
N ILE A 11 27.82 -71.29 -18.99
CA ILE A 11 28.15 -71.84 -17.65
C ILE A 11 29.03 -70.84 -16.86
N GLU A 12 28.55 -70.11 -15.85
CA GLU A 12 28.06 -70.59 -14.55
C GLU A 12 26.88 -69.78 -13.99
N ALA A 13 26.01 -70.48 -13.26
CA ALA A 13 24.93 -69.94 -12.45
C ALA A 13 25.22 -70.19 -10.96
N SER A 14 25.03 -69.18 -10.11
CA SER A 14 24.56 -69.25 -8.71
C SER A 14 24.73 -67.84 -8.10
N GLY A 15 23.76 -67.19 -7.46
CA GLY A 15 22.46 -67.62 -7.00
C GLY A 15 21.58 -66.40 -6.71
N ALA A 16 20.29 -66.65 -6.70
CA ALA A 16 19.20 -65.69 -6.58
C ALA A 16 18.90 -65.29 -5.13
N THR A 17 18.41 -64.06 -4.96
CA THR A 17 17.13 -63.65 -4.29
C THR A 17 16.96 -62.14 -4.56
N ALA A 18 16.05 -61.64 -5.41
CA ALA A 18 14.59 -61.44 -5.20
C ALA A 18 14.34 -60.62 -3.90
N ASP A 19 13.72 -59.44 -3.86
CA ASP A 19 12.68 -58.74 -4.63
C ASP A 19 12.95 -57.21 -4.56
N GLY A 20 12.45 -56.29 -5.37
CA GLY A 20 11.41 -56.25 -6.40
C GLY A 20 11.03 -54.76 -6.57
N GLU A 21 10.85 -54.32 -7.83
CA GLU A 21 10.01 -53.19 -8.30
C GLU A 21 10.23 -51.77 -7.66
N THR A 22 10.43 -50.66 -8.37
CA THR A 22 9.83 -50.23 -9.64
C THR A 22 10.59 -49.03 -10.20
N ARG A 23 10.55 -48.92 -11.51
CA ARG A 23 11.06 -47.86 -12.40
C ARG A 23 10.17 -46.60 -12.37
N ARG A 24 10.71 -45.47 -12.88
CA ARG A 24 10.11 -44.12 -13.14
C ARG A 24 10.23 -43.20 -11.92
N GLY A 25 10.68 -41.96 -11.98
CA GLY A 25 11.08 -40.95 -12.96
C GLY A 25 11.32 -39.67 -12.13
N PRO A 26 11.97 -38.60 -12.61
CA PRO A 26 12.25 -37.44 -11.77
C PRO A 26 10.93 -36.76 -11.41
N GLY A 27 10.54 -36.89 -10.14
CA GLY A 27 9.33 -36.34 -9.56
C GLY A 27 9.43 -34.83 -9.37
N GLU A 28 8.41 -34.18 -9.93
CA GLU A 28 7.99 -32.79 -9.90
C GLU A 28 8.46 -31.89 -8.75
N ALA A 29 8.68 -30.65 -9.18
CA ALA A 29 8.83 -29.44 -8.40
C ALA A 29 7.72 -29.24 -7.36
N ALA A 30 8.14 -28.82 -6.17
CA ALA A 30 7.35 -27.94 -5.32
C ALA A 30 8.12 -26.63 -5.17
N GLY A 31 7.91 -25.72 -6.12
CA GLY A 31 8.39 -24.35 -6.02
C GLY A 31 7.63 -23.62 -4.92
N SER A 32 8.22 -23.53 -3.73
CA SER A 32 7.88 -22.48 -2.78
C SER A 32 8.52 -21.20 -3.28
N ALA A 33 7.81 -20.49 -4.14
CA ALA A 33 8.30 -19.25 -4.69
C ALA A 33 7.99 -18.11 -3.72
N GLY A 34 8.86 -17.97 -2.71
CA GLY A 34 8.83 -16.89 -1.75
C GLY A 34 8.79 -15.53 -2.45
N VAL A 35 7.90 -14.66 -1.98
CA VAL A 35 7.87 -13.24 -2.33
C VAL A 35 9.23 -12.68 -1.90
N MET A 36 10.07 -12.29 -2.85
CA MET A 36 11.36 -11.68 -2.54
C MET A 36 11.08 -10.21 -2.22
N PHE A 37 10.71 -10.01 -0.97
CA PHE A 37 10.55 -8.73 -0.31
C PHE A 37 11.90 -7.99 -0.31
N VAL A 38 11.96 -6.81 -0.94
CA VAL A 38 13.13 -5.93 -0.86
C VAL A 38 13.02 -5.15 0.46
N PRO A 39 13.94 -5.29 1.41
CA PRO A 39 13.94 -4.47 2.61
C PRO A 39 14.54 -3.10 2.25
N LEU A 40 13.70 -2.06 2.25
CA LEU A 40 14.13 -0.68 2.35
C LEU A 40 14.14 -0.30 3.85
N GLU A 41 15.18 0.39 4.31
CA GLU A 41 15.19 0.97 5.68
C GLU A 41 13.97 1.91 5.78
N GLY A 42 13.15 1.71 6.81
CA GLY A 42 11.87 2.40 6.97
C GLY A 42 11.53 2.64 8.42
N PHE A 43 10.37 3.24 8.68
CA PHE A 43 9.86 3.54 10.01
C PHE A 43 9.98 2.33 10.97
N GLU A 44 10.76 2.47 12.04
CA GLU A 44 10.88 1.43 13.08
C GLU A 44 9.76 1.58 14.13
N PRO A 45 8.85 0.61 14.26
CA PRO A 45 7.69 0.70 15.16
C PRO A 45 8.04 0.59 16.65
N ASP A 46 9.25 0.16 16.99
CA ASP A 46 9.68 -0.07 18.37
C ASP A 46 10.40 1.14 19.01
N GLU A 47 10.60 2.24 18.28
CA GLU A 47 11.16 3.48 18.83
C GLU A 47 10.08 4.28 19.60
N GLU A 48 10.40 4.68 20.84
CA GLU A 48 9.51 5.52 21.65
C GLU A 48 9.30 6.88 20.98
N ARG A 49 8.07 7.13 20.53
CA ARG A 49 7.73 8.30 19.73
C ARG A 49 7.55 9.54 20.60
N LEU A 50 8.54 10.44 20.54
CA LEU A 50 8.50 11.71 21.26
C LEU A 50 7.78 12.78 20.43
N VAL A 51 6.53 13.07 20.79
CA VAL A 51 5.73 14.13 20.16
C VAL A 51 5.99 15.47 20.84
N ASP A 52 6.34 16.50 20.05
CA ASP A 52 6.46 17.87 20.55
C ASP A 52 5.07 18.38 21.01
N GLU A 53 4.99 18.98 22.20
CA GLU A 53 3.75 19.54 22.74
C GLU A 53 3.12 20.57 21.78
N ARG A 54 3.94 21.27 20.99
CA ARG A 54 3.46 22.24 19.98
C ARG A 54 2.77 21.55 18.82
N ASP A 55 3.28 20.42 18.35
CA ASP A 55 2.68 19.65 17.25
C ASP A 55 1.38 19.00 17.73
N ALA A 56 1.36 18.47 18.95
CA ALA A 56 0.13 17.99 19.58
C ALA A 56 -0.94 19.08 19.69
N ALA A 57 -0.57 20.26 20.19
CA ALA A 57 -1.49 21.41 20.27
C ALA A 57 -1.95 21.89 18.89
N CYS A 58 -1.08 21.82 17.87
CA CYS A 58 -1.41 22.14 16.49
C CYS A 58 -2.49 21.19 15.96
N CYS A 59 -2.33 19.88 16.15
CA CYS A 59 -3.31 18.89 15.71
C CYS A 59 -4.71 19.12 16.33
N GLU A 60 -4.76 19.35 17.65
CA GLU A 60 -6.03 19.62 18.35
C GLU A 60 -6.69 20.91 17.86
N ALA A 61 -5.91 21.98 17.68
CA ALA A 61 -6.41 23.24 17.15
C ALA A 61 -6.94 23.10 15.71
N LEU A 62 -6.27 22.32 14.86
CA LEU A 62 -6.72 22.00 13.51
C LEU A 62 -8.04 21.21 13.51
N HIS A 63 -8.14 20.21 14.40
CA HIS A 63 -9.32 19.38 14.55
C HIS A 63 -10.53 20.21 15.00
N GLU A 64 -10.40 21.01 16.07
CA GLU A 64 -11.52 21.83 16.56
C GLU A 64 -11.92 22.90 15.54
N ARG A 65 -10.95 23.56 14.89
CA ARG A 65 -11.23 24.54 13.84
C ARG A 65 -12.04 23.95 12.69
N TYR A 66 -11.78 22.70 12.32
CA TYR A 66 -12.57 22.01 11.30
C TYR A 66 -14.01 21.78 11.77
N ARG A 67 -14.21 21.34 13.02
CA ARG A 67 -15.55 21.15 13.61
C ARG A 67 -16.32 22.46 13.67
N GLU A 68 -15.66 23.56 14.04
CA GLU A 68 -16.21 24.93 14.01
C GLU A 68 -16.66 25.32 12.61
N ARG A 69 -15.78 25.20 11.60
CA ARG A 69 -16.15 25.51 10.21
C ARG A 69 -17.30 24.65 9.69
N CYS A 70 -17.35 23.37 10.07
CA CYS A 70 -18.47 22.49 9.71
C CYS A 70 -19.79 22.98 10.33
N ARG A 71 -19.77 23.51 11.56
CA ARG A 71 -20.95 24.10 12.21
C ARG A 71 -21.39 25.39 11.52
N ASP A 72 -20.45 26.23 11.11
CA ASP A 72 -20.74 27.58 10.61
C ASP A 72 -21.10 27.61 9.12
N ARG A 73 -20.42 26.79 8.30
CA ARG A 73 -20.50 26.82 6.82
C ARG A 73 -20.99 25.52 6.20
N GLY A 74 -21.10 24.47 7.00
CA GLY A 74 -21.47 23.13 6.56
C GLY A 74 -20.26 22.25 6.18
N PRO A 75 -20.40 20.92 6.26
CA PRO A 75 -19.28 19.99 6.05
C PRO A 75 -18.66 20.06 4.65
N GLY A 76 -19.46 20.33 3.62
CA GLY A 76 -18.98 20.34 2.23
C GLY A 76 -18.01 21.49 1.96
N GLU A 77 -18.38 22.71 2.33
CA GLU A 77 -17.54 23.90 2.18
C GLU A 77 -16.28 23.79 3.05
N ALA A 78 -16.44 23.41 4.33
CA ALA A 78 -15.32 23.25 5.25
C ALA A 78 -14.31 22.18 4.78
N THR A 79 -14.79 21.06 4.24
CA THR A 79 -13.93 20.01 3.68
C THR A 79 -13.27 20.46 2.39
N GLY A 80 -13.99 21.17 1.52
CA GLY A 80 -13.47 21.64 0.24
C GLY A 80 -12.30 22.62 0.39
N GLU A 81 -12.46 23.64 1.23
CA GLU A 81 -11.39 24.62 1.52
C GLU A 81 -10.16 23.91 2.10
N ARG A 82 -10.37 23.13 3.16
CA ARG A 82 -9.28 22.45 3.87
C ARG A 82 -8.56 21.43 2.98
N PHE A 83 -9.32 20.64 2.22
CA PHE A 83 -8.74 19.66 1.31
C PHE A 83 -7.92 20.34 0.22
N ALA A 84 -8.41 21.45 -0.36
CA ALA A 84 -7.67 22.16 -1.39
C ALA A 84 -6.32 22.69 -0.89
N GLU A 85 -6.28 23.26 0.32
CA GLU A 85 -5.04 23.72 0.97
C GLU A 85 -4.05 22.57 1.16
N VAL A 86 -4.46 21.49 1.82
CA VAL A 86 -3.58 20.34 2.12
C VAL A 86 -3.16 19.59 0.85
N CYS A 87 -4.07 19.45 -0.12
CA CYS A 87 -3.78 18.78 -1.40
C CYS A 87 -2.73 19.55 -2.20
N ALA A 88 -2.72 20.89 -2.14
CA ALA A 88 -1.71 21.70 -2.80
C ALA A 88 -0.31 21.45 -2.22
N ASP A 89 -0.17 21.44 -0.88
CA ASP A 89 1.10 21.12 -0.23
C ASP A 89 1.55 19.69 -0.53
N TRP A 90 0.62 18.73 -0.46
CA TRP A 90 0.86 17.32 -0.79
C TRP A 90 1.39 17.14 -2.22
N LEU A 91 0.73 17.73 -3.22
CA LEU A 91 1.17 17.64 -4.61
C LEU A 91 2.53 18.33 -4.81
N ALA A 92 2.75 19.48 -4.16
CA ALA A 92 4.04 20.16 -4.22
C ALA A 92 5.19 19.30 -3.69
N TRP A 93 4.98 18.54 -2.61
CA TRP A 93 5.97 17.60 -2.10
C TRP A 93 6.19 16.41 -3.04
N LEU A 94 5.11 15.85 -3.60
CA LEU A 94 5.22 14.74 -4.56
C LEU A 94 6.01 15.13 -5.81
N ASP A 95 5.85 16.36 -6.28
CA ASP A 95 6.47 16.89 -7.50
C ASP A 95 7.82 17.58 -7.25
N ALA A 96 8.29 17.65 -6.00
CA ALA A 96 9.54 18.33 -5.65
C ALA A 96 10.78 17.62 -6.24
N ASP A 97 11.68 18.39 -6.85
CA ASP A 97 13.00 17.90 -7.22
C ASP A 97 13.87 17.73 -5.97
N GLY A 98 14.44 16.53 -5.78
CA GLY A 98 15.30 16.25 -4.62
C GLY A 98 14.54 16.26 -3.28
N PHE A 99 13.29 15.77 -3.29
CA PHE A 99 12.45 15.64 -2.10
C PHE A 99 13.20 15.00 -0.92
N ASP A 100 13.11 15.65 0.24
CA ASP A 100 13.51 15.12 1.55
C ASP A 100 12.31 15.26 2.51
N PRO A 101 11.79 14.18 3.11
CA PRO A 101 10.67 14.26 4.05
C PRO A 101 10.97 15.12 5.29
N PHE A 102 12.24 15.35 5.64
CA PHE A 102 12.60 16.22 6.76
C PHE A 102 12.47 17.71 6.44
N ASP A 103 12.38 18.08 5.16
CA ASP A 103 12.11 19.45 4.71
C ASP A 103 10.62 19.82 4.76
N CYS A 104 9.73 18.84 4.98
CA CYS A 104 8.30 19.09 5.15
C CYS A 104 8.01 19.87 6.45
N GLU A 105 7.28 20.98 6.31
CA GLU A 105 6.89 21.83 7.44
C GLU A 105 5.94 21.09 8.40
N ALA A 106 6.25 21.14 9.71
CA ALA A 106 5.54 20.35 10.72
C ALA A 106 4.04 20.68 10.82
N ASP A 107 3.65 21.93 10.66
CA ASP A 107 2.26 22.37 10.69
C ASP A 107 1.45 21.84 9.49
N LYS A 108 2.08 21.74 8.31
CA LYS A 108 1.47 21.13 7.12
C LYS A 108 1.33 19.62 7.26
N LEU A 109 2.34 18.95 7.83
CA LEU A 109 2.25 17.52 8.15
C LEU A 109 1.14 17.25 9.20
N CYS A 110 1.00 18.12 10.20
CA CYS A 110 -0.14 18.08 11.13
C CYS A 110 -1.47 18.25 10.38
N ALA A 111 -1.57 19.23 9.46
CA ALA A 111 -2.77 19.47 8.67
C ALA A 111 -3.16 18.25 7.81
N LEU A 112 -2.17 17.58 7.22
CA LEU A 112 -2.34 16.33 6.46
C LEU A 112 -2.91 15.21 7.34
N ALA A 113 -2.27 14.92 8.47
CA ALA A 113 -2.68 13.83 9.36
C ALA A 113 -4.09 14.05 9.91
N VAL A 114 -4.38 15.27 10.38
CA VAL A 114 -5.71 15.61 10.91
C VAL A 114 -6.76 15.58 9.79
N LEU A 115 -6.44 16.00 8.56
CA LEU A 115 -7.39 15.90 7.44
C LEU A 115 -7.76 14.44 7.15
N MET A 116 -6.78 13.55 7.09
CA MET A 116 -7.03 12.13 6.83
C MET A 116 -7.86 11.47 7.94
N THR A 117 -7.67 11.92 9.17
CA THR A 117 -8.42 11.47 10.36
C THR A 117 -9.87 11.96 10.31
N ASP A 118 -10.07 13.25 9.99
CA ASP A 118 -11.40 13.88 9.97
C ASP A 118 -12.27 13.47 8.78
N SER A 119 -11.65 13.09 7.65
CA SER A 119 -12.35 12.79 6.41
C SER A 119 -11.72 11.61 5.66
N LEU A 120 -12.39 10.46 5.71
CA LEU A 120 -12.01 9.28 4.93
C LEU A 120 -12.05 9.54 3.42
N ALA A 121 -13.00 10.36 2.95
CA ALA A 121 -13.09 10.73 1.55
C ALA A 121 -11.88 11.57 1.10
N SER A 122 -11.40 12.47 1.96
CA SER A 122 -10.18 13.24 1.72
C SER A 122 -8.95 12.33 1.67
N ARG A 123 -8.83 11.37 2.60
CA ARG A 123 -7.77 10.36 2.56
C ARG A 123 -7.78 9.58 1.25
N ASP A 124 -8.95 9.08 0.84
CA ASP A 124 -9.09 8.26 -0.37
C ASP A 124 -8.83 9.09 -1.64
N ALA A 125 -9.17 10.39 -1.64
CA ALA A 125 -8.80 11.32 -2.70
C ALA A 125 -7.28 11.52 -2.79
N LEU A 126 -6.56 11.63 -1.66
CA LEU A 126 -5.09 11.68 -1.65
C LEU A 126 -4.46 10.38 -2.16
N ILE A 127 -5.01 9.21 -1.79
CA ILE A 127 -4.58 7.92 -2.35
C ILE A 127 -4.70 7.92 -3.88
N MET A 128 -5.78 8.49 -4.42
CA MET A 128 -5.96 8.58 -5.88
C MET A 128 -4.86 9.40 -6.57
N THR A 129 -4.25 10.39 -5.89
CA THR A 129 -3.10 11.14 -6.44
C THR A 129 -1.83 10.30 -6.57
N LEU A 130 -1.74 9.17 -5.84
CA LEU A 130 -0.59 8.27 -5.84
C LEU A 130 -0.73 7.17 -6.89
N VAL A 131 -1.93 6.59 -7.00
CA VAL A 131 -2.16 5.38 -7.82
C VAL A 131 -2.97 5.64 -9.09
N GLY A 132 -3.65 6.79 -9.17
CA GLY A 132 -4.36 7.22 -10.35
C GLY A 132 -3.42 7.58 -11.49
N SER A 133 -3.95 7.60 -12.71
CA SER A 133 -3.17 8.06 -13.86
C SER A 133 -3.02 9.60 -13.81
N PRO A 134 -1.81 10.15 -13.91
CA PRO A 134 -1.55 11.58 -13.69
C PRO A 134 -2.29 12.50 -14.67
N ASP A 135 -2.58 12.04 -15.89
CA ASP A 135 -3.24 12.83 -16.93
C ASP A 135 -4.77 12.83 -16.84
N VAL A 136 -5.36 12.10 -15.88
CA VAL A 136 -6.82 11.87 -15.82
C VAL A 136 -7.51 12.84 -14.87
N HIS A 137 -6.81 13.38 -13.88
CA HIS A 137 -7.39 14.21 -12.82
C HIS A 137 -6.63 15.50 -12.61
N ASP A 138 -7.39 16.59 -12.45
CA ASP A 138 -6.87 17.86 -11.97
C ASP A 138 -7.17 18.05 -10.46
N ALA A 139 -6.67 19.14 -9.89
CA ALA A 139 -6.90 19.47 -8.49
C ALA A 139 -8.40 19.58 -8.14
N ALA A 140 -9.24 20.05 -9.06
CA ALA A 140 -10.67 20.21 -8.84
C ALA A 140 -11.39 18.85 -8.77
N ASP A 141 -10.93 17.86 -9.54
CA ASP A 141 -11.42 16.48 -9.45
C ASP A 141 -11.18 15.87 -8.06
N PHE A 142 -9.99 16.07 -7.49
CA PHE A 142 -9.68 15.57 -6.15
C PHE A 142 -10.52 16.26 -5.06
N VAL A 143 -10.77 17.57 -5.19
CA VAL A 143 -11.73 18.28 -4.32
C VAL A 143 -13.13 17.67 -4.46
N GLY A 144 -13.56 17.37 -5.69
CA GLY A 144 -14.83 16.71 -5.94
C GLY A 144 -14.94 15.34 -5.25
N PHE A 145 -13.87 14.54 -5.28
CA PHE A 145 -13.81 13.25 -4.56
C PHE A 145 -13.91 13.43 -3.04
N ALA A 146 -13.19 14.40 -2.48
CA ALA A 146 -13.18 14.67 -1.05
C ALA A 146 -14.54 15.19 -0.55
N VAL A 147 -15.17 16.10 -1.29
CA VAL A 147 -16.40 16.81 -0.85
C VAL A 147 -17.68 16.04 -1.20
N HIS A 148 -17.68 15.32 -2.33
CA HIS A 148 -18.85 14.63 -2.86
C HIS A 148 -18.57 13.16 -3.20
N PRO A 149 -18.09 12.34 -2.24
CA PRO A 149 -17.66 10.96 -2.49
C PRO A 149 -18.81 10.04 -2.95
N HIS A 150 -20.05 10.33 -2.53
CA HIS A 150 -21.24 9.53 -2.87
C HIS A 150 -22.02 10.07 -4.07
N ALA A 151 -21.56 11.16 -4.69
CA ALA A 151 -22.16 11.60 -5.95
C ALA A 151 -21.95 10.46 -6.98
N PRO A 152 -22.99 9.95 -7.66
CA PRO A 152 -22.86 8.78 -8.53
C PRO A 152 -21.76 8.91 -9.59
N GLY A 153 -21.53 10.12 -10.10
CA GLY A 153 -20.42 10.41 -11.02
C GLY A 153 -19.04 10.21 -10.39
N ASN A 154 -18.84 10.64 -9.14
CA ASN A 154 -17.56 10.56 -8.43
C ASN A 154 -17.27 9.13 -7.97
N ALA A 155 -18.24 8.47 -7.33
CA ALA A 155 -18.09 7.09 -6.88
C ALA A 155 -17.74 6.15 -8.06
N ALA A 156 -18.51 6.25 -9.14
CA ALA A 156 -18.26 5.44 -10.33
C ALA A 156 -16.93 5.79 -11.02
N ARG A 157 -16.48 7.05 -10.94
CA ARG A 157 -15.17 7.46 -11.47
C ARG A 157 -14.03 6.87 -10.64
N MET A 158 -14.03 7.05 -9.32
CA MET A 158 -13.00 6.48 -8.45
C MET A 158 -12.90 4.96 -8.59
N GLU A 159 -14.04 4.26 -8.63
CA GLU A 159 -14.06 2.80 -8.83
C GLU A 159 -13.45 2.39 -10.17
N ARG A 160 -13.80 3.08 -11.27
CA ARG A 160 -13.23 2.78 -12.59
C ARG A 160 -11.72 3.00 -12.62
N GLU A 161 -11.24 4.12 -12.08
CA GLU A 161 -9.81 4.46 -12.12
C GLU A 161 -8.98 3.53 -11.25
N LEU A 162 -9.44 3.18 -10.04
CA LEU A 162 -8.75 2.20 -9.20
C LEU A 162 -8.69 0.82 -9.86
N ASN A 163 -9.79 0.36 -10.45
CA ASN A 163 -9.81 -0.92 -11.17
C ASN A 163 -8.88 -0.90 -12.40
N ALA A 164 -8.87 0.20 -13.15
CA ALA A 164 -7.99 0.36 -14.31
C ALA A 164 -6.51 0.38 -13.90
N ALA A 165 -6.17 1.13 -12.84
CA ALA A 165 -4.82 1.18 -12.30
C ALA A 165 -4.37 -0.19 -11.77
N PHE A 166 -5.25 -0.91 -11.08
CA PHE A 166 -4.94 -2.23 -10.52
C PHE A 166 -4.71 -3.30 -11.61
N ALA A 167 -5.45 -3.22 -12.72
CA ALA A 167 -5.31 -4.11 -13.88
C ALA A 167 -4.23 -3.67 -14.89
N LYS A 168 -3.50 -2.58 -14.61
CA LYS A 168 -2.46 -2.09 -15.52
C LYS A 168 -1.22 -2.99 -15.41
N PRO A 169 -0.70 -3.53 -16.53
CA PRO A 169 0.48 -4.38 -16.51
C PRO A 169 1.80 -3.58 -16.42
N GLU A 170 1.80 -2.31 -16.83
CA GLU A 170 2.96 -1.44 -16.69
C GLU A 170 3.16 -1.02 -15.22
N PRO A 171 4.42 -0.85 -14.77
CA PRO A 171 4.68 -0.33 -13.43
C PRO A 171 4.09 1.09 -13.27
N PRO A 172 3.57 1.43 -12.09
CA PRO A 172 3.16 2.79 -11.76
C PRO A 172 4.39 3.69 -11.58
N ASP A 173 4.15 4.96 -11.30
CA ASP A 173 5.19 5.85 -10.81
C ASP A 173 5.59 5.46 -9.38
N VAL A 174 6.55 4.53 -9.27
CA VAL A 174 7.02 3.99 -8.00
C VAL A 174 7.68 5.07 -7.15
N GLU A 175 8.38 6.03 -7.77
CA GLU A 175 9.03 7.12 -7.05
C GLU A 175 8.01 8.04 -6.40
N ARG A 176 6.97 8.43 -7.13
CA ARG A 176 5.84 9.21 -6.57
C ARG A 176 5.17 8.48 -5.41
N ILE A 177 4.93 7.18 -5.53
CA ILE A 177 4.32 6.40 -4.45
C ILE A 177 5.23 6.35 -3.23
N LEU A 178 6.54 6.11 -3.40
CA LEU A 178 7.51 6.11 -2.31
C LEU A 178 7.59 7.47 -1.60
N ARG A 179 7.60 8.58 -2.34
CA ARG A 179 7.51 9.92 -1.73
C ARG A 179 6.24 10.08 -0.90
N GLY A 180 5.09 9.64 -1.41
CA GLY A 180 3.83 9.63 -0.66
C GLY A 180 3.90 8.80 0.62
N VAL A 181 4.60 7.67 0.58
CA VAL A 181 4.88 6.83 1.76
C VAL A 181 5.73 7.59 2.77
N GLU A 182 6.85 8.18 2.35
CA GLU A 182 7.78 8.92 3.22
C GLU A 182 7.11 10.14 3.88
N ILE A 183 6.29 10.90 3.14
CA ILE A 183 5.49 12.00 3.69
C ILE A 183 4.56 11.49 4.80
N CYS A 184 3.89 10.36 4.57
CA CYS A 184 2.96 9.79 5.53
C CYS A 184 3.66 9.22 6.77
N GLU A 185 4.79 8.54 6.59
CA GLU A 185 5.64 8.07 7.69
C GLU A 185 6.13 9.26 8.52
N ARG A 186 6.57 10.34 7.86
CA ARG A 186 7.01 11.56 8.54
C ARG A 186 5.88 12.24 9.31
N ALA A 187 4.69 12.36 8.72
CA ALA A 187 3.52 12.89 9.42
C ALA A 187 3.20 12.07 10.67
N ALA A 188 3.21 10.73 10.56
CA ALA A 188 2.95 9.84 11.69
C ALA A 188 3.98 9.97 12.82
N GLN A 189 5.24 10.29 12.51
CA GLN A 189 6.26 10.50 13.54
C GLN A 189 5.96 11.70 14.45
N ILE A 190 5.44 12.79 13.90
CA ILE A 190 5.34 14.07 14.63
C ILE A 190 3.98 14.33 15.28
N VAL A 191 2.90 13.65 14.86
CA VAL A 191 1.53 13.92 15.35
C VAL A 191 1.11 12.95 16.45
N PRO A 192 0.25 13.29 17.43
CA PRO A 192 -0.22 12.35 18.46
C PRO A 192 -0.81 11.04 17.90
N ASP A 193 -0.85 9.96 18.69
CA ASP A 193 -1.26 8.62 18.23
C ASP A 193 -2.65 8.63 17.55
N GLY A 194 -3.58 9.42 18.10
CA GLY A 194 -4.93 9.58 17.55
C GLY A 194 -4.98 10.17 16.13
N PHE A 195 -3.89 10.75 15.63
CA PHE A 195 -3.77 11.27 14.27
C PHE A 195 -2.75 10.50 13.41
N ALA A 196 -1.96 9.60 13.99
CA ALA A 196 -0.89 8.88 13.31
C ALA A 196 -1.37 7.63 12.55
N ALA A 197 -2.48 7.02 12.98
CA ALA A 197 -2.98 5.78 12.40
C ALA A 197 -3.36 5.91 10.91
N HIS A 198 -3.99 7.02 10.52
CA HIS A 198 -4.44 7.23 9.14
C HIS A 198 -3.26 7.42 8.15
N PRO A 199 -2.27 8.29 8.42
CA PRO A 199 -1.05 8.36 7.61
C PRO A 199 -0.34 7.01 7.47
N LEU A 200 -0.17 6.25 8.56
CA LEU A 200 0.45 4.91 8.48
C LEU A 200 -0.37 3.94 7.61
N ALA A 201 -1.70 4.00 7.66
CA ALA A 201 -2.54 3.19 6.79
C ALA A 201 -2.38 3.57 5.30
N VAL A 202 -2.21 4.87 4.99
CA VAL A 202 -1.93 5.35 3.62
C VAL A 202 -0.53 4.93 3.17
N ALA A 203 0.48 5.07 4.04
CA ALA A 203 1.84 4.59 3.78
C ALA A 203 1.83 3.08 3.48
N SER A 204 1.16 2.28 4.32
CA SER A 204 1.00 0.85 4.11
C SER A 204 0.29 0.52 2.79
N TYR A 205 -0.71 1.31 2.39
CA TYR A 205 -1.38 1.14 1.10
C TYR A 205 -0.41 1.36 -0.06
N GLY A 206 0.38 2.44 -0.03
CA GLY A 206 1.41 2.71 -1.02
C GLY A 206 2.46 1.61 -1.10
N MET A 207 2.96 1.16 0.07
CA MET A 207 3.89 0.03 0.19
C MET A 207 3.32 -1.26 -0.43
N TRP A 208 2.07 -1.62 -0.11
CA TRP A 208 1.39 -2.78 -0.69
C TRP A 208 1.26 -2.64 -2.21
N TRP A 209 0.94 -1.44 -2.70
CA TRP A 209 0.78 -1.17 -4.12
C TRP A 209 2.07 -1.40 -4.92
N ILE A 210 3.23 -1.19 -4.29
CA ILE A 210 4.56 -1.37 -4.89
C ILE A 210 5.29 -2.64 -4.51
N GLY A 211 4.66 -3.52 -3.71
CA GLY A 211 5.27 -4.77 -3.27
C GLY A 211 6.37 -4.58 -2.22
N ASP A 212 6.38 -3.46 -1.50
CA ASP A 212 7.29 -3.21 -0.39
C ASP A 212 6.92 -4.10 0.82
N ALA A 213 7.93 -4.73 1.39
CA ALA A 213 7.83 -5.65 2.52
C ALA A 213 7.28 -5.04 3.80
N ARG A 214 7.52 -3.74 3.98
CA ARG A 214 7.11 -2.99 5.16
C ARG A 214 5.59 -2.90 5.28
N ALA A 215 4.84 -3.08 4.18
CA ALA A 215 3.39 -2.95 4.16
C ALA A 215 2.67 -3.69 5.31
N LEU A 216 3.10 -4.92 5.61
CA LEU A 216 2.51 -5.74 6.69
C LEU A 216 2.73 -5.11 8.07
N GLY A 217 3.98 -4.74 8.37
CA GLY A 217 4.36 -4.15 9.66
C GLY A 217 3.68 -2.79 9.86
N THR A 218 3.70 -1.95 8.82
CA THR A 218 3.07 -0.62 8.85
C THR A 218 1.54 -0.72 9.01
N ALA A 219 0.88 -1.69 8.36
CA ALA A 219 -0.56 -1.94 8.57
C ALA A 219 -0.86 -2.39 10.00
N ALA A 220 -0.07 -3.33 10.53
CA ALA A 220 -0.24 -3.80 11.90
C ALA A 220 -0.08 -2.65 12.90
N HIS A 221 0.91 -1.79 12.70
CA HIS A 221 1.13 -0.63 13.55
C HIS A 221 -0.05 0.37 13.48
N ALA A 222 -0.57 0.66 12.29
CA ALA A 222 -1.76 1.52 12.15
C ALA A 222 -2.97 0.97 12.94
N ILE A 223 -3.14 -0.36 13.01
CA ILE A 223 -4.20 -1.02 13.80
C ILE A 223 -3.92 -0.95 15.30
N MET A 224 -2.66 -1.00 15.72
CA MET A 224 -2.30 -0.84 17.15
C MET A 224 -2.64 0.56 17.67
N LEU A 225 -2.51 1.58 16.82
CA LEU A 225 -2.87 2.95 17.16
C LEU A 225 -4.39 3.19 17.11
N ASP A 226 -5.09 2.54 16.18
CA ASP A 226 -6.54 2.56 16.07
C ASP A 226 -7.08 1.18 15.64
N GLU A 227 -7.67 0.44 16.57
CA GLU A 227 -8.24 -0.89 16.31
C GLU A 227 -9.35 -0.86 15.23
N GLY A 228 -9.95 0.31 14.98
CA GLY A 228 -10.95 0.55 13.95
C GLY A 228 -10.38 0.84 12.55
N MET A 229 -9.07 0.81 12.35
CA MET A 229 -8.40 1.25 11.11
C MET A 229 -8.71 0.35 9.90
N ARG A 230 -9.85 0.60 9.24
CA ARG A 230 -10.37 -0.24 8.15
C ARG A 230 -9.43 -0.39 6.96
N LEU A 231 -8.71 0.67 6.58
CA LEU A 231 -7.79 0.62 5.44
C LEU A 231 -6.64 -0.36 5.70
N ALA A 232 -6.04 -0.31 6.89
CA ALA A 232 -5.03 -1.27 7.30
C ALA A 232 -5.57 -2.70 7.32
N GLY A 233 -6.79 -2.91 7.82
CA GLY A 233 -7.46 -4.21 7.78
C GLY A 233 -7.66 -4.76 6.35
N ILE A 234 -8.00 -3.88 5.38
CA ILE A 234 -8.11 -4.25 3.96
C ILE A 234 -6.75 -4.68 3.40
N ILE A 235 -5.68 -3.94 3.73
CA ILE A 235 -4.32 -4.26 3.27
C ILE A 235 -3.86 -5.61 3.83
N LEU A 236 -4.04 -5.87 5.13
CA LEU A 236 -3.77 -7.18 5.74
C LEU A 236 -4.54 -8.30 5.03
N ALA A 237 -5.83 -8.07 4.77
CA ALA A 237 -6.68 -9.04 4.09
C ALA A 237 -6.21 -9.32 2.64
N ALA A 238 -5.70 -8.31 1.95
CA ALA A 238 -5.13 -8.44 0.60
C ALA A 238 -3.81 -9.22 0.63
N LEU A 239 -2.89 -8.86 1.53
CA LEU A 239 -1.60 -9.54 1.72
C LEU A 239 -1.80 -11.04 2.03
N LEU A 240 -2.67 -11.37 2.98
CA LEU A 240 -2.97 -12.75 3.36
C LEU A 240 -3.58 -13.59 2.23
N ARG A 241 -4.27 -12.94 1.28
CA ARG A 241 -4.90 -13.58 0.12
C ARG A 241 -4.02 -13.55 -1.14
N GLY A 242 -2.85 -12.92 -1.08
CA GLY A 242 -1.98 -12.72 -2.25
C GLY A 242 -2.61 -11.83 -3.32
N VAL A 243 -3.51 -10.91 -2.93
CA VAL A 243 -4.09 -9.93 -3.85
C VAL A 243 -3.09 -8.80 -4.04
N VAL A 244 -2.62 -8.63 -5.27
CA VAL A 244 -1.61 -7.62 -5.65
C VAL A 244 -1.97 -7.00 -7.00
N PRO A 245 -1.57 -5.73 -7.26
CA PRO A 245 -1.68 -5.13 -8.59
C PRO A 245 -1.08 -6.00 -9.69
N GLN A 246 -1.65 -5.95 -10.89
CA GLN A 246 -1.28 -6.84 -11.99
C GLN A 246 0.20 -6.72 -12.41
N TRP A 247 0.78 -5.53 -12.30
CA TRP A 247 2.19 -5.30 -12.63
C TRP A 247 3.16 -6.07 -11.71
N LEU A 248 2.78 -6.37 -10.46
CA LEU A 248 3.56 -7.21 -9.55
C LEU A 248 3.39 -8.71 -9.84
N GLY A 249 2.27 -9.11 -10.43
CA GLY A 249 1.97 -10.50 -10.78
C GLY A 249 2.78 -11.05 -11.96
N ARG A 250 3.45 -10.18 -12.73
CA ARG A 250 4.36 -10.58 -13.79
C ARG A 250 5.76 -10.83 -13.22
N ARG A 251 6.06 -12.09 -12.94
CA ARG A 251 7.47 -12.52 -12.91
C ARG A 251 8.00 -12.58 -14.34
N PRO A 252 9.26 -12.18 -14.61
CA PRO A 252 9.95 -12.63 -15.81
C PRO A 252 10.06 -14.16 -15.87
#